data_AF-A0A6J7M340-F1
#
_entry.id   AF-A0A6J7M340-F1
#
_cell.length_a   1.000
_cell.length_b   1.000
_cell.length_c   1.000
_cell.angle_alpha   90.00
_cell.angle_beta   90.00
_cell.angle_gamma   90.00
#
_symmetry.space_group_name_H-M   'P 1'
#
loop_
_entity.id
_entity.type
_entity.pdbx_description
1 polymer ?
#
loop_
_entity_poly.entity_id
_entity_poly.type
_entity_poly.pdbx_seq_one_letter_code
_entity_poly.pdbx_strand_id
1 'polypeptide(L)'
;MSGVLSGLQRLGGAGRASHNRLLIQELCSQRLAELEEVLQAPQVGSDAMRERSEELRGVLFALLGGVGQDVEIGVSARNLWQLKTIDPSLREAAIEVLAASATVDEHAKLEQAWRESSTPQEELCFLSALIETDNPERFAYVLELALTEVRTQNAPFLLRRAISHNDLGDQGWDFVSSHWSELVEKFPSSSLPRMLEGIRSIPDRARAERVAAFVAETKIPAGELVVQQHLERMWVSVEVAERLRA
;
A
#
# COMPACT_ATOMS: atom_id res chain seq x y z
N MET A 1 -2.68 -0.15 -0.79
CA MET A 1 -3.56 -1.32 -0.51
C MET A 1 -2.85 -2.66 -0.43
N SER A 2 -2.65 -3.17 0.79
CA SER A 2 -1.98 -4.45 1.08
C SER A 2 -2.97 -5.54 1.55
N GLY A 3 -3.99 -5.83 0.74
CA GLY A 3 -4.96 -6.91 1.00
C GLY A 3 -4.73 -8.15 0.11
N VAL A 4 -5.31 -9.29 0.48
CA VAL A 4 -5.23 -10.56 -0.29
C VAL A 4 -5.64 -10.36 -1.75
N LEU A 5 -6.69 -9.56 -2.01
CA LEU A 5 -7.18 -9.28 -3.35
C LEU A 5 -6.20 -8.46 -4.20
N SER A 6 -5.53 -7.47 -3.59
CA SER A 6 -4.43 -6.72 -4.25
C SER A 6 -3.26 -7.65 -4.60
N GLY A 7 -2.94 -8.60 -3.71
CA GLY A 7 -1.95 -9.64 -3.98
C GLY A 7 -2.34 -10.56 -5.15
N LEU A 8 -3.60 -10.99 -5.22
CA LEU A 8 -4.09 -11.83 -6.33
C LEU A 8 -4.06 -11.08 -7.67
N GLN A 9 -4.40 -9.80 -7.69
CA GLN A 9 -4.29 -8.95 -8.88
C GLN A 9 -2.83 -8.88 -9.36
N ARG A 10 -1.89 -8.63 -8.44
CA ARG A 10 -0.45 -8.58 -8.74
C ARG A 10 0.08 -9.89 -9.32
N LEU A 11 -0.27 -11.02 -8.69
CA LEU A 11 0.18 -12.34 -9.16
C LEU A 11 -0.43 -12.68 -10.52
N GLY A 12 -1.71 -12.40 -10.71
CA GLY A 12 -2.46 -12.78 -11.91
C GLY A 12 -2.20 -11.96 -13.17
N GLY A 13 -1.54 -10.81 -13.06
CA GLY A 13 -1.28 -9.92 -14.20
C GLY A 13 -2.54 -9.25 -14.77
N ALA A 14 -2.38 -8.52 -15.87
CA ALA A 14 -3.43 -7.66 -16.43
C ALA A 14 -4.74 -8.40 -16.76
N GLY A 15 -4.67 -9.61 -17.32
CA GLY A 15 -5.86 -10.40 -17.68
C GLY A 15 -6.73 -10.77 -16.49
N ARG A 16 -6.11 -11.22 -15.38
CA ARG A 16 -6.85 -11.51 -14.13
C ARG A 16 -7.23 -10.25 -13.38
N ALA A 17 -6.46 -9.17 -13.52
CA ALA A 17 -6.80 -7.87 -12.92
C ALA A 17 -8.18 -7.38 -13.38
N SER A 18 -8.47 -7.43 -14.68
CA SER A 18 -9.77 -7.02 -15.22
C SER A 18 -10.92 -7.89 -14.70
N HIS A 19 -10.72 -9.20 -14.61
CA HIS A 19 -11.74 -10.10 -14.08
C HIS A 19 -12.00 -9.87 -12.59
N ASN A 20 -10.95 -9.78 -11.79
CA ASN A 20 -11.04 -9.50 -10.36
C ASN A 20 -11.71 -8.15 -10.09
N ARG A 21 -11.42 -7.14 -10.92
CA ARG A 21 -12.05 -5.82 -10.85
C ARG A 21 -13.57 -5.92 -10.95
N LEU A 22 -14.07 -6.58 -12.00
CA LEU A 22 -15.51 -6.73 -12.22
C LEU A 22 -16.18 -7.50 -11.08
N LEU A 23 -15.54 -8.59 -10.62
CA LEU A 23 -16.06 -9.37 -9.50
C LEU A 23 -16.13 -8.56 -8.20
N ILE A 24 -15.12 -7.73 -7.92
CA ILE A 24 -15.10 -6.84 -6.76
C ILE A 24 -16.17 -5.77 -6.88
N GLN A 25 -16.30 -5.14 -8.05
CA GLN A 25 -17.35 -4.16 -8.30
C GLN A 25 -18.74 -4.77 -8.05
N GLU A 26 -19.03 -5.95 -8.60
CA GLU A 26 -20.30 -6.64 -8.42
C GLU A 26 -20.57 -7.00 -6.95
N LEU A 27 -19.65 -7.70 -6.29
CA LEU A 27 -19.86 -8.21 -4.94
C LEU A 27 -19.83 -7.11 -3.88
N CYS A 28 -18.95 -6.11 -4.01
CA CYS A 28 -18.77 -5.09 -2.98
C CYS A 28 -19.77 -3.94 -3.14
N SER A 29 -20.20 -3.57 -4.34
CA SER A 29 -21.15 -2.45 -4.53
C SER A 29 -22.50 -2.75 -3.88
N GLN A 30 -23.05 -3.95 -4.13
CA GLN A 30 -24.30 -4.38 -3.51
C GLN A 30 -24.19 -4.39 -1.98
N ARG A 31 -23.09 -4.95 -1.44
CA ARG A 31 -22.89 -5.02 0.01
C ARG A 31 -22.68 -3.66 0.65
N LEU A 32 -22.01 -2.74 -0.03
CA LEU A 32 -21.84 -1.38 0.47
C LEU A 32 -23.18 -0.63 0.52
N ALA A 33 -24.02 -0.78 -0.50
CA ALA A 33 -25.36 -0.17 -0.52
C ALA A 33 -26.24 -0.70 0.61
N GLU A 34 -26.31 -2.02 0.80
CA GLU A 34 -27.04 -2.65 1.91
C GLU A 34 -26.54 -2.16 3.29
N LEU A 35 -25.22 -1.98 3.42
CA LEU A 35 -24.60 -1.52 4.66
C LEU A 35 -24.89 -0.04 4.96
N GLU A 36 -24.94 0.82 3.94
CA GLU A 36 -25.31 2.22 4.09
C GLU A 36 -26.76 2.37 4.59
N GLU A 37 -27.70 1.56 4.09
CA GLU A 37 -29.08 1.53 4.60
C GLU A 37 -29.12 1.15 6.10
N VAL A 38 -28.31 0.17 6.50
CA VAL A 38 -28.19 -0.24 7.91
C VAL A 38 -27.61 0.90 8.75
N LEU A 39 -26.54 1.57 8.31
CA LEU A 39 -25.88 2.63 9.08
C LEU A 39 -26.73 3.90 9.24
N GLN A 40 -27.62 4.16 8.29
CA GLN A 40 -28.58 5.26 8.31
C GLN A 40 -29.84 4.95 9.14
N ALA A 41 -30.09 3.70 9.50
CA ALA A 41 -31.26 3.32 10.28
C ALA A 41 -31.21 3.93 11.70
N PRO A 42 -32.34 4.39 12.26
CA PRO A 42 -32.39 5.04 13.58
C PRO A 42 -31.92 4.17 14.76
N GLN A 43 -31.92 2.84 14.60
CA GLN A 43 -31.46 1.87 15.60
C GLN A 43 -30.45 0.90 14.98
N VAL A 44 -29.20 1.35 14.84
CA VAL A 44 -28.08 0.47 14.46
C VAL A 44 -27.69 -0.37 15.67
N GLY A 45 -28.50 -1.39 15.97
CA GLY A 45 -28.36 -2.35 17.06
C GLY A 45 -27.51 -1.89 18.26
N SER A 46 -26.51 -2.66 18.66
CA SER A 46 -25.58 -2.27 19.73
C SER A 46 -24.40 -1.46 19.18
N ASP A 47 -23.74 -0.66 20.04
CA ASP A 47 -22.55 0.12 19.67
C ASP A 47 -21.46 -0.75 19.01
N ALA A 48 -21.24 -1.96 19.52
CA ALA A 48 -20.29 -2.92 18.96
C ALA A 48 -20.67 -3.41 17.55
N MET A 49 -21.97 -3.48 17.22
CA MET A 49 -22.39 -3.81 15.85
C MET A 49 -22.25 -2.62 14.92
N ARG A 50 -22.47 -1.40 15.41
CA ARG A 50 -22.20 -0.17 14.64
C ARG A 50 -20.72 -0.04 14.29
N GLU A 51 -19.82 -0.21 15.26
CA GLU A 51 -18.37 -0.13 15.05
C GLU A 51 -17.89 -1.12 13.96
N ARG A 52 -18.31 -2.39 14.05
CA ARG A 52 -17.99 -3.40 13.03
C ARG A 52 -18.57 -3.07 11.65
N SER A 53 -19.73 -2.43 11.61
CA SER A 53 -20.37 -2.00 10.37
C SER A 53 -19.59 -0.85 9.73
N GLU A 54 -19.09 0.09 10.52
CA GLU A 54 -18.23 1.19 10.06
C GLU A 54 -16.86 0.69 9.57
N GLU A 55 -16.25 -0.27 10.26
CA GLU A 55 -15.05 -0.97 9.78
C GLU A 55 -15.28 -1.68 8.44
N LEU A 56 -16.37 -2.47 8.33
CA LEU A 56 -16.70 -3.16 7.09
C LEU A 56 -16.93 -2.18 5.94
N ARG A 57 -17.58 -1.03 6.22
CA ARG A 57 -17.77 0.03 5.23
C ARG A 57 -16.44 0.55 4.70
N GLY A 58 -15.49 0.87 5.57
CA GLY A 58 -14.15 1.30 5.16
C GLY A 58 -13.47 0.27 4.26
N VAL A 59 -13.53 -1.01 4.62
CA VAL A 59 -12.96 -2.11 3.83
C VAL A 59 -13.61 -2.21 2.44
N LEU A 60 -14.94 -2.18 2.35
CA LEU A 60 -15.65 -2.27 1.07
C LEU A 60 -15.36 -1.05 0.19
N PHE A 61 -15.31 0.15 0.77
CA PHE A 61 -14.97 1.38 0.07
C PHE A 61 -13.55 1.31 -0.51
N ALA A 62 -12.56 0.89 0.29
CA ALA A 62 -11.19 0.73 -0.17
C ALA A 62 -11.06 -0.32 -1.28
N LEU A 63 -11.76 -1.46 -1.14
CA LEU A 63 -11.76 -2.51 -2.17
C LEU A 63 -12.35 -2.02 -3.50
N LEU A 64 -13.49 -1.33 -3.46
CA LEU A 64 -14.15 -0.80 -4.66
C LEU A 64 -13.32 0.28 -5.35
N GLY A 65 -12.89 1.31 -4.61
CA GLY A 65 -12.15 2.42 -5.20
C GLY A 65 -10.75 2.01 -5.65
N GLY A 66 -10.19 1.02 -4.99
CA GLY A 66 -8.82 0.62 -5.19
C GLY A 66 -8.60 -0.53 -6.16
N VAL A 67 -8.96 -1.74 -5.76
CA VAL A 67 -8.83 -2.93 -6.62
C VAL A 67 -9.92 -2.92 -7.69
N GLY A 68 -11.14 -2.55 -7.29
CA GLY A 68 -12.28 -2.38 -8.18
C GLY A 68 -12.15 -1.16 -9.12
N GLN A 69 -11.28 -0.20 -8.83
CA GLN A 69 -11.13 1.04 -9.60
C GLN A 69 -12.48 1.68 -9.97
N ASP A 70 -13.42 1.65 -9.03
CA ASP A 70 -14.74 2.23 -9.20
C ASP A 70 -14.64 3.77 -9.26
N VAL A 71 -15.14 4.34 -10.34
CA VAL A 71 -15.02 5.78 -10.62
C VAL A 71 -15.82 6.62 -9.62
N GLU A 72 -17.00 6.16 -9.22
CA GLU A 72 -17.87 6.89 -8.29
C GLU A 72 -17.28 6.89 -6.87
N ILE A 73 -16.67 5.77 -6.47
CA ILE A 73 -15.90 5.70 -5.22
C ILE A 73 -14.67 6.61 -5.28
N GLY A 74 -13.97 6.66 -6.42
CA GLY A 74 -12.84 7.59 -6.62
C GLY A 74 -13.23 9.07 -6.53
N VAL A 75 -14.41 9.45 -7.02
CA VAL A 75 -14.97 10.80 -6.83
C VAL A 75 -15.37 11.03 -5.38
N SER A 76 -16.00 10.04 -4.75
CA SER A 76 -16.40 10.13 -3.34
C SER A 76 -15.19 10.30 -2.42
N ALA A 77 -14.10 9.57 -2.67
CA ALA A 77 -12.86 9.67 -1.90
C ALA A 77 -12.31 11.10 -1.86
N ARG A 78 -12.33 11.79 -3.01
CA ARG A 78 -11.91 13.21 -3.15
C ARG A 78 -12.74 14.16 -2.28
N ASN A 79 -14.02 13.85 -2.09
CA ASN A 79 -14.92 14.66 -1.26
C ASN A 79 -14.84 14.32 0.24
N LEU A 80 -14.41 13.10 0.58
CA LEU A 80 -14.49 12.57 1.95
C LEU A 80 -13.18 12.70 2.74
N TRP A 81 -12.01 12.61 2.11
CA TRP A 81 -10.73 12.40 2.81
C TRP A 81 -10.36 13.49 3.84
N GLN A 82 -10.85 14.73 3.64
CA GLN A 82 -10.61 15.85 4.56
C GLN A 82 -11.65 15.96 5.68
N LEU A 83 -12.77 15.25 5.58
CA LEU A 83 -13.85 15.37 6.56
C LEU A 83 -13.44 14.66 7.86
N LYS A 84 -13.24 15.44 8.92
CA LYS A 84 -12.93 14.89 10.26
C LYS A 84 -14.17 14.41 11.04
N THR A 85 -15.36 14.66 10.50
CA THR A 85 -16.64 14.37 11.16
C THR A 85 -17.26 13.04 10.75
N ILE A 86 -16.68 12.35 9.76
CA ILE A 86 -17.11 11.01 9.33
C ILE A 86 -16.40 9.94 10.18
N ASP A 87 -16.84 8.69 10.05
CA ASP A 87 -16.19 7.58 10.73
C ASP A 87 -14.72 7.44 10.28
N PRO A 88 -13.80 7.14 11.22
CA PRO A 88 -12.37 7.04 10.91
C PRO A 88 -12.04 6.01 9.83
N SER A 89 -12.74 4.87 9.82
CA SER A 89 -12.52 3.78 8.85
C SER A 89 -12.82 4.21 7.41
N LEU A 90 -13.93 4.92 7.17
CA LEU A 90 -14.22 5.48 5.85
C LEU A 90 -13.25 6.61 5.47
N ARG A 91 -12.84 7.46 6.42
CA ARG A 91 -11.86 8.52 6.15
C ARG A 91 -10.53 7.93 5.70
N GLU A 92 -10.03 6.91 6.41
CA GLU A 92 -8.78 6.23 6.06
C GLU A 92 -8.88 5.56 4.68
N ALA A 93 -10.00 4.87 4.39
CA ALA A 93 -10.26 4.29 3.08
C ALA A 93 -10.31 5.35 1.96
N ALA A 94 -10.91 6.52 2.21
CA ALA A 94 -10.94 7.63 1.28
C ALA A 94 -9.54 8.19 1.00
N ILE A 95 -8.68 8.32 2.01
CA ILE A 95 -7.28 8.72 1.85
C ILE A 95 -6.55 7.71 0.96
N GLU A 96 -6.72 6.41 1.21
CA GLU A 96 -6.06 5.35 0.44
C GLU A 96 -6.51 5.33 -1.03
N VAL A 97 -7.81 5.41 -1.29
CA VAL A 97 -8.36 5.43 -2.66
C VAL A 97 -7.93 6.69 -3.42
N LEU A 98 -7.95 7.85 -2.76
CA LEU A 98 -7.46 9.09 -3.34
C LEU A 98 -5.99 8.95 -3.74
N ALA A 99 -5.15 8.49 -2.81
CA ALA A 99 -3.71 8.44 -2.99
C ALA A 99 -3.27 7.59 -4.19
N ALA A 100 -3.94 6.46 -4.41
CA ALA A 100 -3.66 5.54 -5.52
C ALA A 100 -3.88 6.15 -6.91
N SER A 101 -4.65 7.24 -7.02
CA SER A 101 -4.96 7.93 -8.28
C SER A 101 -4.82 9.45 -8.16
N ALA A 102 -4.00 9.90 -7.21
CA ALA A 102 -3.86 11.31 -6.89
C ALA A 102 -3.16 12.04 -8.03
N THR A 103 -3.77 13.13 -8.49
CA THR A 103 -3.07 14.12 -9.33
C THR A 103 -1.88 14.72 -8.57
N VAL A 104 -0.98 15.40 -9.28
CA VAL A 104 0.16 16.10 -8.66
C VAL A 104 -0.30 17.06 -7.56
N ASP A 105 -1.38 17.81 -7.79
CA ASP A 105 -1.94 18.75 -6.81
C ASP A 105 -2.56 18.04 -5.61
N GLU A 106 -3.27 16.93 -5.82
CA GLU A 106 -3.83 16.11 -4.74
C GLU A 106 -2.73 15.46 -3.89
N HIS A 107 -1.67 14.97 -4.54
CA HIS A 107 -0.50 14.45 -3.84
C HIS A 107 0.19 15.54 -3.01
N ALA A 108 0.32 16.76 -3.53
CA ALA A 108 0.88 17.88 -2.76
C ALA A 108 0.02 18.20 -1.52
N LYS A 109 -1.30 18.07 -1.62
CA LYS A 109 -2.21 18.22 -0.45
C LYS A 109 -2.06 17.10 0.57
N LEU A 110 -1.89 15.85 0.12
CA LEU A 110 -1.59 14.73 1.02
C LEU A 110 -0.25 14.94 1.74
N GLU A 111 0.74 15.49 1.04
CA GLU A 111 2.05 15.81 1.62
C GLU A 111 1.94 16.92 2.67
N GLN A 112 1.19 17.97 2.37
CA GLN A 112 0.89 19.02 3.35
C GLN A 112 0.20 18.44 4.58
N ALA A 113 -0.79 17.56 4.40
CA ALA A 113 -1.47 16.90 5.51
C ALA A 113 -0.53 16.02 6.36
N TRP A 114 0.43 15.32 5.73
CA TRP A 114 1.49 14.60 6.45
C TRP A 114 2.34 15.55 7.30
N ARG A 115 2.80 16.66 6.71
CA ARG A 115 3.66 17.65 7.40
C ARG A 115 2.96 18.37 8.54
N GLU A 116 1.65 18.59 8.42
CA GLU A 116 0.82 19.28 9.42
C GLU A 116 0.15 18.33 10.42
N SER A 117 0.36 17.01 10.29
CA SER A 117 -0.25 16.01 11.16
C SER A 117 0.12 16.25 12.63
N SER A 118 -0.90 16.30 13.48
CA SER A 118 -0.74 16.58 14.92
C SER A 118 -0.59 15.31 15.77
N THR A 119 -0.87 14.14 15.19
CA THR A 119 -0.80 12.85 15.88
C THR A 119 0.07 11.86 15.10
N PRO A 120 0.80 10.95 15.78
CA PRO A 120 1.55 9.89 15.10
C PRO A 120 0.71 9.01 14.18
N GLN A 121 -0.56 8.78 14.55
CA GLN A 121 -1.49 7.98 13.76
C GLN A 121 -1.84 8.66 12.43
N GLU A 122 -2.18 9.96 12.46
CA GLU A 122 -2.42 10.73 11.22
C GLU A 122 -1.15 10.83 10.37
N GLU A 123 0.00 11.08 11.00
CA GLU A 123 1.29 11.14 10.30
C GLU A 123 1.58 9.84 9.54
N LEU A 124 1.40 8.67 10.18
CA LEU A 124 1.61 7.37 9.54
C LEU A 124 0.58 7.07 8.44
N CYS A 125 -0.67 7.51 8.62
CA CYS A 125 -1.73 7.39 7.63
C CYS A 125 -1.35 8.15 6.34
N PHE A 126 -1.04 9.44 6.45
CA PHE A 126 -0.67 10.25 5.28
C PHE A 126 0.68 9.83 4.70
N LEU A 127 1.69 9.52 5.51
CA LEU A 127 2.97 9.02 5.01
C LEU A 127 2.81 7.74 4.18
N SER A 128 1.95 6.83 4.66
CA SER A 128 1.59 5.61 3.92
C SER A 128 0.87 5.90 2.61
N ALA A 129 0.05 6.95 2.57
CA ALA A 129 -0.66 7.36 1.37
C ALA A 129 0.28 7.94 0.31
N LEU A 130 1.30 8.71 0.69
CA LEU A 130 2.24 9.34 -0.26
C LEU A 130 2.91 8.34 -1.22
N ILE A 131 3.24 7.14 -0.74
CA ILE A 131 3.93 6.13 -1.56
C ILE A 131 2.98 5.28 -2.41
N GLU A 132 1.67 5.47 -2.33
CA GLU A 132 0.68 4.73 -3.14
C GLU A 132 0.43 5.37 -4.51
N THR A 133 1.05 6.53 -4.79
CA THR A 133 0.87 7.23 -6.07
C THR A 133 1.34 6.39 -7.26
N ASP A 134 0.59 6.47 -8.37
CA ASP A 134 0.97 5.92 -9.67
C ASP A 134 1.88 6.86 -10.48
N ASN A 135 2.13 8.08 -9.99
CA ASN A 135 3.00 9.04 -10.64
C ASN A 135 4.48 8.77 -10.29
N PRO A 136 5.33 8.40 -11.26
CA PRO A 136 6.71 7.98 -11.00
C PRO A 136 7.61 9.12 -10.48
N GLU A 137 7.33 10.37 -10.82
CA GLU A 137 8.09 11.53 -10.33
C GLU A 137 7.76 11.84 -8.87
N ARG A 138 6.47 11.79 -8.52
CA ARG A 138 6.04 11.96 -7.12
C ARG A 138 6.49 10.79 -6.26
N PHE A 139 6.43 9.56 -6.78
CA PHE A 139 6.97 8.38 -6.11
C PHE A 139 8.47 8.53 -5.83
N ALA A 140 9.27 8.91 -6.83
CA ALA A 140 10.70 9.19 -6.65
C ALA A 140 10.95 10.22 -5.55
N TYR A 141 10.21 11.33 -5.60
CA TYR A 141 10.28 12.37 -4.59
C TYR A 141 10.02 11.84 -3.16
N VAL A 142 9.02 10.99 -2.97
CA VAL A 142 8.70 10.38 -1.67
C VAL A 142 9.81 9.43 -1.20
N LEU A 143 10.51 8.74 -2.10
CA LEU A 143 11.67 7.92 -1.75
C LEU A 143 12.81 8.79 -1.18
N GLU A 144 13.08 9.95 -1.78
CA GLU A 144 14.08 10.90 -1.27
C GLU A 144 13.72 11.41 0.14
N LEU A 145 12.42 11.57 0.43
CA LEU A 145 11.97 11.93 1.78
C LEU A 145 12.38 10.87 2.82
N ALA A 146 12.50 9.59 2.46
CA ALA A 146 12.98 8.54 3.37
C ALA A 146 14.42 8.81 3.86
N LEU A 147 15.25 9.41 3.00
CA LEU A 147 16.64 9.75 3.29
C LEU A 147 16.82 11.13 3.95
N THR A 148 15.82 12.00 3.88
CA THR A 148 15.99 13.39 4.31
C THR A 148 15.08 13.77 5.48
N GLU A 149 13.77 13.52 5.37
CA GLU A 149 12.76 14.14 6.24
C GLU A 149 11.95 13.13 7.07
N VAL A 150 11.70 11.93 6.54
CA VAL A 150 10.94 10.90 7.24
C VAL A 150 11.73 10.40 8.43
N ARG A 151 11.06 10.28 9.59
CA ARG A 151 11.65 9.76 10.81
C ARG A 151 12.30 8.40 10.56
N THR A 152 13.52 8.23 11.07
CA THR A 152 14.35 7.02 10.91
C THR A 152 13.63 5.71 11.26
N GLN A 153 12.72 5.71 12.24
CA GLN A 153 11.93 4.52 12.61
C GLN A 153 10.79 4.19 11.64
N ASN A 154 10.33 5.16 10.84
CA ASN A 154 9.22 5.02 9.90
C ASN A 154 9.72 4.74 8.47
N ALA A 155 10.87 5.30 8.09
CA ALA A 155 11.44 5.20 6.75
C ALA A 155 11.62 3.74 6.25
N PRO A 156 12.09 2.76 7.06
CA PRO A 156 12.15 1.36 6.65
C PRO A 156 10.80 0.78 6.20
N PHE A 157 9.69 1.18 6.85
CA PHE A 157 8.35 0.72 6.51
C PHE A 157 7.80 1.38 5.24
N LEU A 158 8.15 2.65 5.01
CA LEU A 158 7.86 3.36 3.76
C LEU A 158 8.57 2.66 2.58
N LEU A 159 9.86 2.36 2.71
CA LEU A 159 10.64 1.70 1.66
C LEU A 159 10.19 0.24 1.44
N ARG A 160 9.79 -0.48 2.50
CA ARG A 160 9.13 -1.79 2.36
C ARG A 160 7.90 -1.69 1.45
N ARG A 161 7.09 -0.65 1.65
CA ARG A 161 5.86 -0.41 0.89
C ARG A 161 6.18 -0.03 -0.56
N ALA A 162 7.22 0.79 -0.78
CA ALA A 162 7.72 1.12 -2.11
C ALA A 162 8.18 -0.12 -2.91
N ILE A 163 9.00 -1.00 -2.31
CA ILE A 163 9.42 -2.27 -2.95
C ILE A 163 8.22 -3.14 -3.30
N SER A 164 7.17 -3.09 -2.48
CA SER A 164 5.94 -3.86 -2.65
C SER A 164 4.94 -3.20 -3.60
N HIS A 165 5.27 -2.04 -4.19
CA HIS A 165 4.35 -1.33 -5.07
C HIS A 165 4.08 -2.16 -6.33
N ASN A 166 2.83 -2.14 -6.82
CA ASN A 166 2.42 -2.94 -7.97
C ASN A 166 3.17 -2.54 -9.24
N ASP A 167 3.12 -1.24 -9.57
CA ASP A 167 3.67 -0.72 -10.83
C ASP A 167 5.08 -0.13 -10.67
N LEU A 168 5.31 0.65 -9.61
CA LEU A 168 6.59 1.30 -9.32
C LEU A 168 7.53 0.50 -8.39
N GLY A 169 7.26 -0.80 -8.19
CA GLY A 169 8.07 -1.65 -7.31
C GLY A 169 9.53 -1.78 -7.75
N ASP A 170 9.79 -1.76 -9.06
CA ASP A 170 11.16 -1.72 -9.60
C ASP A 170 11.89 -0.43 -9.20
N GLN A 171 11.23 0.72 -9.31
CA GLN A 171 11.79 1.99 -8.89
C GLN A 171 12.10 2.01 -7.38
N GLY A 172 11.20 1.47 -6.56
CA GLY A 172 11.42 1.32 -5.13
C GLY A 172 12.60 0.41 -4.80
N TRP A 173 12.75 -0.70 -5.52
CA TRP A 173 13.90 -1.60 -5.36
C TRP A 173 15.22 -0.98 -5.83
N ASP A 174 15.23 -0.34 -7.00
CA ASP A 174 16.41 0.30 -7.57
C ASP A 174 16.92 1.41 -6.65
N PHE A 175 16.01 2.19 -6.04
CA PHE A 175 16.35 3.17 -5.02
C PHE A 175 17.02 2.54 -3.79
N VAL A 176 16.43 1.48 -3.23
CA VAL A 176 16.97 0.79 -2.04
C VAL A 176 18.33 0.18 -2.30
N SER A 177 18.50 -0.50 -3.43
CA SER A 177 19.75 -1.15 -3.80
C SER A 177 20.86 -0.13 -4.09
N SER A 178 20.53 1.00 -4.74
CA SER A 178 21.50 2.05 -5.09
C SER A 178 21.94 2.89 -3.89
N HIS A 179 21.07 3.07 -2.89
CA HIS A 179 21.37 3.82 -1.65
C HIS A 179 21.72 2.93 -0.46
N TRP A 180 21.99 1.64 -0.68
CA TRP A 180 22.10 0.66 0.40
C TRP A 180 23.06 1.06 1.53
N SER A 181 24.25 1.54 1.18
CA SER A 181 25.26 1.96 2.18
C SER A 181 24.75 3.07 3.09
N GLU A 182 24.05 4.07 2.52
CA GLU A 182 23.45 5.17 3.28
C GLU A 182 22.30 4.69 4.16
N LEU A 183 21.45 3.80 3.64
CA LEU A 183 20.35 3.21 4.40
C LEU A 183 20.84 2.39 5.59
N VAL A 184 21.94 1.64 5.42
CA VAL A 184 22.59 0.87 6.49
C VAL A 184 23.16 1.77 7.58
N GLU A 185 23.75 2.91 7.20
CA GLU A 185 24.27 3.89 8.16
C GLU A 185 23.15 4.59 8.92
N LYS A 186 22.09 4.97 8.21
CA LYS A 186 21.00 5.78 8.76
C LYS A 186 20.04 4.98 9.64
N PHE A 187 19.75 3.73 9.28
CA PHE A 187 18.68 2.97 9.92
C PHE A 187 19.20 1.99 10.98
N PRO A 188 18.42 1.73 12.03
CA PRO A 188 18.74 0.66 12.97
C PRO A 188 18.88 -0.67 12.22
N SER A 189 19.96 -1.41 12.47
CA SER A 189 20.22 -2.70 11.80
C SER A 189 19.06 -3.69 11.92
N SER A 190 18.34 -3.66 13.05
CA SER A 190 17.14 -4.48 13.30
C SER A 190 15.94 -4.16 12.41
N SER A 191 15.92 -2.97 11.79
CA SER A 191 14.84 -2.54 10.88
C SER A 191 15.09 -2.95 9.42
N LEU A 192 16.34 -3.24 9.04
CA LEU A 192 16.70 -3.59 7.66
C LEU A 192 16.01 -4.87 7.14
N PRO A 193 15.89 -5.97 7.92
CA PRO A 193 15.10 -7.12 7.49
C PRO A 193 13.63 -6.76 7.25
N ARG A 194 13.06 -5.87 8.07
CA ARG A 194 11.68 -5.40 7.90
C ARG A 194 11.52 -4.53 6.67
N MET A 195 12.52 -3.72 6.33
CA MET A 195 12.54 -2.99 5.06
C MET A 195 12.52 -3.95 3.86
N LEU A 196 13.39 -4.97 3.89
CA LEU A 196 13.51 -5.96 2.83
C LEU A 196 12.33 -6.93 2.74
N GLU A 197 11.44 -6.98 3.74
CA GLU A 197 10.22 -7.80 3.71
C GLU A 197 9.36 -7.56 2.45
N GLY A 198 9.45 -6.37 1.84
CA GLY A 198 8.68 -6.04 0.64
C GLY A 198 8.98 -6.94 -0.57
N ILE A 199 10.20 -7.50 -0.66
CA ILE A 199 10.61 -8.37 -1.77
C ILE A 199 9.76 -9.63 -1.89
N ARG A 200 9.15 -10.07 -0.77
CA ARG A 200 8.28 -11.26 -0.71
C ARG A 200 7.14 -11.23 -1.71
N SER A 201 6.77 -10.03 -2.13
CA SER A 201 5.60 -9.75 -2.94
C SER A 201 5.92 -9.53 -4.43
N ILE A 202 7.18 -9.71 -4.83
CA ILE A 202 7.65 -9.58 -6.21
C ILE A 202 7.15 -10.78 -7.04
N PRO A 203 6.35 -10.55 -8.09
CA PRO A 203 5.86 -11.61 -8.96
C PRO A 203 6.73 -11.80 -10.22
N ASP A 204 7.67 -10.88 -10.48
CA ASP A 204 8.46 -10.84 -11.71
C ASP A 204 9.81 -11.53 -11.52
N ARG A 205 10.13 -12.48 -12.42
CA ARG A 205 11.36 -13.27 -12.35
C ARG A 205 12.61 -12.41 -12.52
N ALA A 206 12.63 -11.51 -13.50
CA ALA A 206 13.82 -10.70 -13.77
C ALA A 206 14.15 -9.79 -12.57
N ARG A 207 13.13 -9.18 -11.93
CA ARG A 207 13.31 -8.42 -10.69
C ARG A 207 13.78 -9.30 -9.53
N ALA A 208 13.19 -10.49 -9.37
CA ALA A 208 13.58 -11.44 -8.33
C ALA A 208 15.04 -11.90 -8.47
N GLU A 209 15.53 -12.11 -9.69
CA GLU A 209 16.93 -12.46 -9.96
C GLU A 209 17.88 -11.32 -9.57
N ARG A 210 17.55 -10.06 -9.89
CA ARG A 210 18.34 -8.89 -9.46
C ARG A 210 18.40 -8.78 -7.93
N VAL A 211 17.26 -8.99 -7.26
CA VAL A 211 17.18 -8.98 -5.78
C VAL A 211 18.05 -10.09 -5.18
N ALA A 212 17.96 -11.31 -5.71
CA ALA A 212 18.74 -12.45 -5.21
C ALA A 212 20.25 -12.23 -5.40
N ALA A 213 20.68 -11.72 -6.56
CA ALA A 213 22.07 -11.39 -6.82
C ALA A 213 22.59 -10.31 -5.84
N PHE A 214 21.83 -9.24 -5.66
CA PHE A 214 22.17 -8.19 -4.70
C PHE A 214 22.33 -8.74 -3.28
N VAL A 215 21.39 -9.54 -2.78
CA VAL A 215 21.47 -10.10 -1.42
C VAL A 215 22.64 -11.07 -1.27
N ALA A 216 23.02 -11.82 -2.32
CA ALA A 216 24.17 -12.72 -2.29
C ALA A 216 25.51 -11.98 -2.17
N GLU A 217 25.60 -10.78 -2.75
CA GLU A 217 26.82 -9.97 -2.76
C GLU A 217 26.88 -8.93 -1.62
N THR A 218 25.73 -8.67 -0.98
CA THR A 218 25.58 -7.60 0.00
C THR A 218 25.62 -8.10 1.42
N LYS A 219 26.49 -7.52 2.24
CA LYS A 219 26.51 -7.78 3.69
C LYS A 219 25.25 -7.21 4.35
N ILE A 220 24.42 -8.08 4.91
CA ILE A 220 23.27 -7.70 5.74
C ILE A 220 23.72 -7.55 7.20
N PRO A 221 23.64 -6.36 7.82
CA PRO A 221 24.17 -6.14 9.17
C PRO A 221 23.49 -6.95 10.29
N ALA A 222 22.21 -7.28 10.13
CA ALA A 222 21.45 -8.09 11.07
C ALA A 222 20.29 -8.80 10.37
N GLY A 223 19.91 -9.99 10.87
CA GLY A 223 18.73 -10.71 10.39
C GLY A 223 18.91 -11.41 9.04
N GLU A 224 20.12 -11.84 8.70
CA GLU A 224 20.43 -12.54 7.44
C GLU A 224 19.50 -13.74 7.17
N LEU A 225 19.26 -14.60 8.18
CA LEU A 225 18.33 -15.73 8.05
C LEU A 225 16.89 -15.28 7.72
N VAL A 226 16.45 -14.15 8.28
CA VAL A 226 15.11 -13.59 8.00
C VAL A 226 15.04 -13.09 6.56
N VAL A 227 16.11 -12.46 6.07
CA VAL A 227 16.20 -12.02 4.66
C VAL A 227 16.23 -13.22 3.71
N GLN A 228 16.92 -14.31 4.06
CA GLN A 228 16.88 -15.55 3.28
C GLN A 228 15.45 -16.13 3.20
N GLN A 229 14.70 -16.14 4.31
CA GLN A 229 13.29 -16.53 4.31
C GLN A 229 12.41 -15.59 3.46
N HIS A 230 12.76 -14.31 3.38
CA HIS A 230 12.08 -13.37 2.48
C HIS A 230 12.33 -13.70 1.00
N LEU A 231 13.55 -14.10 0.64
CA LEU A 231 13.89 -14.59 -0.70
C LEU A 231 13.15 -15.89 -1.04
N GLU A 232 13.09 -16.84 -0.12
CA GLU A 232 12.29 -18.08 -0.32
C GLU A 232 10.83 -17.75 -0.63
N ARG A 233 10.24 -16.82 0.13
CA ARG A 233 8.85 -16.39 -0.10
C ARG A 233 8.69 -15.63 -1.41
N MET A 234 9.67 -14.82 -1.80
CA MET A 234 9.68 -14.13 -3.09
C MET A 234 9.63 -15.14 -4.24
N TRP A 235 10.45 -16.18 -4.21
CA TRP A 235 10.42 -17.22 -5.24
C TRP A 235 9.08 -17.97 -5.29
N VAL A 236 8.42 -18.20 -4.16
CA VAL A 236 7.05 -18.72 -4.15
C VAL A 236 6.10 -17.79 -4.91
N SER A 237 6.19 -16.48 -4.70
CA SER A 237 5.35 -15.50 -5.42
C SER A 237 5.61 -15.49 -6.93
N VAL A 238 6.87 -15.60 -7.36
CA VAL A 238 7.26 -15.73 -8.78
C VAL A 238 6.64 -16.98 -9.39
N GLU A 239 6.83 -18.14 -8.76
CA GLU A 239 6.31 -19.42 -9.27
C GLU A 239 4.77 -19.46 -9.34
N VAL A 240 4.09 -18.83 -8.39
CA VAL A 240 2.63 -18.67 -8.44
C VAL A 240 2.22 -17.74 -9.58
N ALA A 241 2.91 -16.62 -9.77
CA ALA A 241 2.61 -15.68 -10.85
C ALA A 241 2.79 -16.33 -12.23
N GLU A 242 3.88 -17.07 -12.45
CA GLU A 242 4.12 -17.78 -13.71
C GLU A 242 3.03 -18.80 -14.02
N ARG A 243 2.59 -19.58 -13.02
CA ARG A 243 1.47 -20.52 -13.20
C ARG A 243 0.13 -19.85 -13.48
N LEU A 244 -0.12 -18.68 -12.91
CA LEU A 244 -1.38 -17.96 -13.11
C LEU A 244 -1.45 -17.20 -14.43
N ARG A 245 -0.29 -16.91 -15.03
CA ARG A 245 -0.11 -16.13 -16.27
C ARG A 245 0.15 -17.00 -17.51
N ALA A 246 0.52 -18.27 -17.32
CA ALA A 246 0.57 -19.29 -18.37
C ALA A 246 -0.83 -19.63 -18.89
#